data_AF-A0A0S1XZL2-F1
#
_entry.id   AF-A0A0S1XZL2-F1
#
_cell.length_a   1.000
_cell.length_b   1.000
_cell.length_c   1.000
_cell.angle_alpha   90.00
_cell.angle_beta   90.00
_cell.angle_gamma   90.00
#
_symmetry.space_group_name_H-M   'P 1'
#
loop_
_entity.id
_entity.type
_entity.pdbx_description
1 polymer ?
#
loop_
_entity_poly.entity_id
_entity_poly.type
_entity_poly.pdbx_seq_one_letter_code
_entity_poly.pdbx_strand_id
1 'polypeptide(L)'
;MKPLLLRLAVCSIAFLPLAAPRAAEDPAAIQARLTEMSPGSQVACHADKYGNPDCKVDDFRVDYSGCDVEYGAVAVKGGVDLQDNINNRGGQTAHLHDRQFVCIAARARDSHDKYRYYVIAPPTAVVPDCKGKSICRDGDQPILWLGPYTGKMCDRTKAGEYIGDCASGWVDQGVLDEYSNGI
;
A
#
# COMPACT_ATOMS: atom_id res chain seq x y z
N MET A 1 38.66 -51.28 -38.84
CA MET A 1 37.84 -50.11 -39.21
C MET A 1 37.08 -49.69 -37.96
N LYS A 2 37.27 -48.45 -37.47
CA LYS A 2 36.75 -47.93 -36.18
C LYS A 2 35.83 -46.74 -36.51
N PRO A 3 34.54 -46.71 -36.12
CA PRO A 3 33.74 -45.52 -36.27
C PRO A 3 33.88 -44.61 -35.03
N LEU A 4 34.14 -43.34 -35.31
CA LEU A 4 34.29 -42.23 -34.37
C LEU A 4 32.88 -41.72 -34.00
N LEU A 5 32.49 -41.80 -32.73
CA LEU A 5 31.23 -41.24 -32.22
C LEU A 5 31.47 -39.80 -31.74
N LEU A 6 30.97 -38.85 -32.52
CA LEU A 6 30.98 -37.41 -32.24
C LEU A 6 29.85 -37.09 -31.24
N ARG A 7 30.20 -36.65 -30.02
CA ARG A 7 29.23 -36.17 -29.03
C ARG A 7 28.95 -34.68 -29.26
N LEU A 8 27.74 -34.34 -29.70
CA LEU A 8 27.23 -32.97 -29.71
C LEU A 8 26.83 -32.56 -28.28
N ALA A 9 27.47 -31.51 -27.77
CA ALA A 9 27.06 -30.82 -26.55
C ALA A 9 26.03 -29.74 -26.91
N VAL A 10 24.79 -29.90 -26.45
CA VAL A 10 23.73 -28.90 -26.60
C VAL A 10 23.85 -27.91 -25.43
N CYS A 11 24.20 -26.67 -25.75
CA CYS A 11 24.25 -25.57 -24.80
C CYS A 11 22.84 -24.96 -24.67
N SER A 12 22.13 -25.32 -23.61
CA SER A 12 20.82 -24.74 -23.28
C SER A 12 21.01 -23.35 -22.71
N ILE A 13 20.74 -22.31 -23.51
CA ILE A 13 20.65 -20.93 -23.04
C ILE A 13 19.32 -20.81 -22.29
N ALA A 14 19.38 -20.70 -20.96
CA ALA A 14 18.21 -20.42 -20.14
C ALA A 14 17.78 -18.96 -20.37
N PHE A 15 16.69 -18.77 -21.10
CA PHE A 15 16.00 -17.47 -21.16
C PHE A 15 15.34 -17.23 -19.80
N LEU A 16 15.88 -16.28 -19.02
CA LEU A 16 15.17 -15.74 -17.87
C LEU A 16 13.98 -14.93 -18.38
N PRO A 17 12.74 -15.18 -17.90
CA PRO A 17 11.60 -14.39 -18.28
C PRO A 17 11.79 -12.96 -17.74
N LEU A 18 11.81 -11.96 -18.63
CA LEU A 18 11.59 -10.58 -18.22
C LEU A 18 10.21 -10.51 -17.53
N ALA A 19 10.18 -9.95 -16.33
CA ALA A 19 8.92 -9.61 -15.67
C ALA A 19 8.11 -8.71 -16.61
N ALA A 20 6.90 -9.15 -16.98
CA ALA A 20 5.99 -8.34 -17.78
C ALA A 20 5.63 -7.06 -17.01
N PRO A 21 5.53 -5.90 -17.67
CA PRO A 21 5.00 -4.71 -17.03
C PRO A 21 3.60 -5.02 -16.50
N ARG A 22 3.35 -4.73 -15.22
CA ARG A 22 2.02 -4.82 -14.62
C ARG A 22 1.08 -3.93 -15.44
N ALA A 23 -0.05 -4.47 -15.88
CA ALA A 23 -1.07 -3.66 -16.54
C ALA A 23 -1.42 -2.49 -15.61
N ALA A 24 -1.55 -1.27 -16.16
CA ALA A 24 -2.08 -0.14 -15.42
C ALA A 24 -3.42 -0.57 -14.80
N GLU A 25 -3.58 -0.36 -13.49
CA GLU A 25 -4.82 -0.73 -12.81
C GLU A 25 -5.99 0.06 -13.41
N ASP A 26 -7.10 -0.64 -13.63
CA ASP A 26 -8.32 -0.08 -14.20
C ASP A 26 -8.81 1.10 -13.33
N PRO A 27 -8.99 2.32 -13.90
CA PRO A 27 -9.52 3.46 -13.17
C PRO A 27 -10.83 3.17 -12.42
N ALA A 28 -11.69 2.29 -12.95
CA ALA A 28 -12.93 1.91 -12.27
C ALA A 28 -12.66 1.09 -10.99
N ALA A 29 -11.67 0.19 -11.02
CA ALA A 29 -11.26 -0.57 -9.84
C ALA A 29 -10.64 0.35 -8.79
N ILE A 30 -9.81 1.30 -9.19
CA ILE A 30 -9.22 2.30 -8.29
C ILE A 30 -10.32 3.19 -7.68
N GLN A 31 -11.30 3.61 -8.48
CA GLN A 31 -12.44 4.39 -7.99
C GLN A 31 -13.20 3.63 -6.89
N ALA A 32 -13.43 2.33 -7.07
CA ALA A 32 -14.09 1.51 -6.06
C ALA A 32 -13.28 1.48 -4.75
N ARG A 33 -11.96 1.27 -4.84
CA ARG A 33 -11.06 1.31 -3.67
C ARG A 33 -11.08 2.66 -2.97
N LEU A 34 -10.95 3.75 -3.70
CA LEU A 34 -10.97 5.10 -3.13
C LEU A 34 -12.33 5.46 -2.50
N THR A 35 -13.43 4.89 -3.02
CA THR A 35 -14.77 5.02 -2.41
C THR A 35 -14.83 4.33 -1.05
N GLU A 36 -14.25 3.14 -0.92
CA GLU A 36 -14.14 2.41 0.36
C GLU A 36 -13.23 3.16 1.35
N MET A 37 -12.13 3.74 0.86
CA MET A 37 -11.15 4.48 1.66
C MET A 37 -11.66 5.83 2.18
N SER A 38 -12.69 6.41 1.56
CA SER A 38 -13.23 7.70 1.97
C SER A 38 -14.76 7.73 1.86
N PRO A 39 -15.49 7.00 2.71
CA PRO A 39 -16.95 6.94 2.65
C PRO A 39 -17.57 8.33 2.76
N GLY A 40 -18.57 8.59 1.92
CA GLY A 40 -19.27 9.88 1.86
C GLY A 40 -18.57 10.96 1.01
N SER A 41 -17.37 10.71 0.49
CA SER A 41 -16.71 11.60 -0.46
C SER A 41 -17.19 11.37 -1.90
N GLN A 42 -17.04 12.40 -2.74
CA GLN A 42 -17.22 12.28 -4.19
C GLN A 42 -15.93 11.74 -4.82
N VAL A 43 -15.98 10.53 -5.35
CA VAL A 43 -14.83 9.87 -6.00
C VAL A 43 -15.05 9.79 -7.50
N ALA A 44 -14.06 10.22 -8.28
CA ALA A 44 -14.05 10.08 -9.72
C ALA A 44 -12.64 9.73 -10.19
N CYS A 45 -12.50 8.60 -10.90
CA CYS A 45 -11.29 8.23 -11.60
C CYS A 45 -11.56 8.10 -13.09
N HIS A 46 -10.59 8.52 -13.89
CA HIS A 46 -10.62 8.36 -15.33
C HIS A 46 -9.22 8.04 -15.85
N ALA A 47 -9.13 7.52 -17.07
CA ALA A 47 -7.85 7.41 -17.75
C ALA A 47 -7.45 8.79 -18.28
N ASP A 48 -6.20 9.18 -18.02
CA ASP A 48 -5.58 10.35 -18.64
C ASP A 48 -5.27 10.07 -20.12
N LYS A 49 -4.68 11.06 -20.80
CA LYS A 49 -4.31 10.93 -22.23
C LYS A 49 -3.26 9.84 -22.52
N TYR A 50 -2.59 9.32 -21.50
CA TYR A 50 -1.61 8.23 -21.59
C TYR A 50 -2.16 6.90 -21.09
N GLY A 51 -3.41 6.85 -20.65
CA GLY A 51 -4.03 5.66 -20.09
C GLY A 51 -3.74 5.43 -18.61
N ASN A 52 -3.08 6.38 -17.92
CA ASN A 52 -2.85 6.28 -16.49
C ASN A 52 -4.11 6.70 -15.73
N PRO A 53 -4.37 6.13 -14.54
CA PRO A 53 -5.45 6.60 -13.70
C PRO A 53 -5.19 8.02 -13.20
N ASP A 54 -6.16 8.91 -13.41
CA ASP A 54 -6.26 10.24 -12.80
C ASP A 54 -7.51 10.27 -11.91
N CYS A 55 -7.27 10.29 -10.60
CA CYS A 55 -8.30 10.15 -9.58
C CYS A 55 -8.44 11.42 -8.74
N LYS A 56 -9.69 11.78 -8.48
CA LYS A 56 -10.07 12.80 -7.51
C LYS A 56 -10.99 12.25 -6.44
N VAL A 57 -10.77 12.70 -5.21
CA VAL A 57 -11.65 12.49 -4.06
C VAL A 57 -11.96 13.87 -3.48
N ASP A 58 -13.17 14.36 -3.67
CA ASP A 58 -13.55 15.75 -3.41
C ASP A 58 -12.55 16.75 -4.05
N ASP A 59 -11.85 17.53 -3.22
CA ASP A 59 -10.87 18.54 -3.66
C ASP A 59 -9.44 17.98 -3.76
N PHE A 60 -9.23 16.70 -3.46
CA PHE A 60 -7.93 16.05 -3.53
C PHE A 60 -7.72 15.37 -4.88
N ARG A 61 -6.52 15.53 -5.45
CA ARG A 61 -5.97 14.56 -6.42
C ARG A 61 -5.33 13.42 -5.64
N VAL A 62 -5.60 12.18 -6.06
CA VAL A 62 -5.15 11.00 -5.32
C VAL A 62 -4.38 10.07 -6.23
N ASP A 63 -3.12 9.82 -5.89
CA ASP A 63 -2.30 8.77 -6.48
C ASP A 63 -2.47 7.51 -5.63
N TYR A 64 -3.18 6.52 -6.18
CA TYR A 64 -3.34 5.20 -5.55
C TYR A 64 -2.25 4.25 -6.06
N SER A 65 -1.48 3.70 -5.13
CA SER A 65 -0.40 2.74 -5.41
C SER A 65 -0.66 1.36 -4.81
N GLY A 66 -1.70 1.24 -3.98
CA GLY A 66 -1.85 0.08 -3.09
C GLY A 66 -0.60 -0.11 -2.22
N CYS A 67 -0.41 -1.32 -1.70
CA CYS A 67 0.68 -1.63 -0.77
C CYS A 67 1.87 -2.35 -1.41
N ASP A 68 2.20 -1.97 -2.63
CA ASP A 68 3.24 -2.64 -3.40
C ASP A 68 4.61 -1.95 -3.34
N VAL A 69 4.66 -0.66 -2.97
CA VAL A 69 5.88 0.16 -3.18
C VAL A 69 6.28 1.05 -2.02
N GLU A 70 5.33 1.53 -1.21
CA GLU A 70 5.59 2.57 -0.21
C GLU A 70 5.24 2.13 1.20
N TYR A 71 6.20 2.34 2.09
CA TYR A 71 6.13 1.94 3.49
C TYR A 71 6.77 3.01 4.38
N GLY A 72 6.44 2.96 5.66
CA GLY A 72 7.00 3.85 6.66
C GLY A 72 6.66 3.42 8.07
N ALA A 73 6.88 4.33 9.00
CA ALA A 73 6.43 4.19 10.38
C ALA A 73 5.77 5.47 10.88
N VAL A 74 4.86 5.34 11.84
CA VAL A 74 4.37 6.49 12.62
C VAL A 74 5.54 7.12 13.36
N ALA A 75 5.72 8.44 13.21
CA ALA A 75 6.88 9.18 13.71
C ALA A 75 6.50 10.34 14.65
N VAL A 76 5.29 10.29 15.22
CA VAL A 76 4.78 11.28 16.16
C VAL A 76 4.66 10.70 17.56
N LYS A 77 5.19 11.44 18.53
CA LYS A 77 5.14 11.04 19.94
C LYS A 77 3.69 10.92 20.39
N GLY A 78 3.34 9.74 20.89
CA GLY A 78 1.99 9.43 21.36
C GLY A 78 1.08 8.85 20.27
N GLY A 79 1.57 8.67 19.03
CA GLY A 79 0.82 8.04 17.96
C GLY A 79 -0.09 8.97 17.17
N VAL A 80 -0.92 8.39 16.31
CA VAL A 80 -1.85 9.08 15.42
C VAL A 80 -3.17 8.33 15.31
N ASP A 81 -4.28 9.07 15.28
CA ASP A 81 -5.59 8.51 14.98
C ASP A 81 -5.81 8.46 13.46
N LEU A 82 -6.23 7.31 12.97
CA LEU A 82 -6.59 7.08 11.58
C LEU A 82 -8.03 7.53 11.33
N GLN A 83 -8.23 8.26 10.23
CA GLN A 83 -9.53 8.82 9.87
C GLN A 83 -10.16 8.03 8.74
N ASP A 84 -11.45 7.70 8.82
CA ASP A 84 -12.15 6.96 7.76
C ASP A 84 -12.43 7.80 6.51
N ASN A 85 -12.23 9.13 6.57
CA ASN A 85 -12.50 10.04 5.46
C ASN A 85 -11.35 11.04 5.22
N ILE A 86 -11.07 11.28 3.94
CA ILE A 86 -9.98 12.13 3.46
C ILE A 86 -10.10 13.60 3.88
N ASN A 87 -11.27 14.07 4.32
CA ASN A 87 -11.48 15.45 4.76
C ASN A 87 -11.56 15.60 6.29
N ASN A 88 -11.29 14.55 7.07
CA ASN A 88 -11.52 14.55 8.53
C ASN A 88 -12.99 14.80 8.93
N ARG A 89 -13.94 14.56 8.02
CA ARG A 89 -15.38 14.75 8.28
C ARG A 89 -16.09 13.49 8.78
N GLY A 90 -15.40 12.36 8.80
CA GLY A 90 -15.93 11.09 9.29
C GLY A 90 -15.41 10.75 10.68
N GLY A 91 -15.35 9.46 11.00
CA GLY A 91 -14.92 8.94 12.29
C GLY A 91 -13.46 8.47 12.31
N GLN A 92 -13.01 8.12 13.52
CA GLN A 92 -11.71 7.50 13.74
C GLN A 92 -11.84 5.98 13.65
N THR A 93 -10.94 5.31 12.93
CA THR A 93 -10.97 3.85 12.76
C THR A 93 -10.08 3.12 13.77
N ALA A 94 -8.90 3.67 14.04
CA ALA A 94 -7.93 3.13 14.98
C ALA A 94 -6.92 4.20 15.40
N HIS A 95 -6.26 3.98 16.53
CA HIS A 95 -5.07 4.71 16.94
C HIS A 95 -3.85 3.83 16.72
N LEU A 96 -2.86 4.36 15.99
CA LEU A 96 -1.56 3.74 15.77
C LEU A 96 -0.52 4.39 16.68
N HIS A 97 0.23 3.58 17.41
CA HIS A 97 1.30 4.07 18.27
C HIS A 97 2.55 4.50 17.49
N ASP A 98 3.39 5.30 18.14
CA ASP A 98 4.73 5.66 17.66
C ASP A 98 5.54 4.42 17.25
N ARG A 99 6.24 4.52 16.12
CA ARG A 99 6.99 3.46 15.42
C ARG A 99 6.17 2.33 14.82
N GLN A 100 4.84 2.42 14.80
CA GLN A 100 4.00 1.45 14.10
C GLN A 100 4.33 1.44 12.60
N PHE A 101 4.70 0.28 12.08
CA PHE A 101 4.92 0.04 10.66
C PHE A 101 3.62 0.20 9.88
N VAL A 102 3.70 0.86 8.73
CA VAL A 102 2.58 1.07 7.82
C VAL A 102 2.99 0.89 6.37
N CYS A 103 2.05 0.41 5.56
CA CYS A 103 2.01 0.65 4.12
C CYS A 103 1.34 1.99 3.85
N ILE A 104 1.83 2.74 2.85
CA ILE A 104 1.15 3.91 2.29
C ILE A 104 0.47 3.48 0.98
N ALA A 105 -0.86 3.36 1.01
CA ALA A 105 -1.63 2.84 -0.12
C ALA A 105 -2.08 3.93 -1.10
N ALA A 106 -2.20 5.17 -0.63
CA ALA A 106 -2.53 6.32 -1.47
C ALA A 106 -1.92 7.61 -0.92
N ARG A 107 -1.53 8.50 -1.84
CA ARG A 107 -1.15 9.88 -1.55
C ARG A 107 -2.20 10.82 -2.09
N ALA A 108 -2.74 11.68 -1.24
CA ALA A 108 -3.70 12.69 -1.61
C ALA A 108 -3.08 14.07 -1.50
N ARG A 109 -3.36 14.93 -2.47
CA ARG A 109 -2.91 16.32 -2.50
C ARG A 109 -4.05 17.27 -2.81
N ASP A 110 -4.23 18.28 -1.96
CA ASP A 110 -5.21 19.34 -2.19
C ASP A 110 -4.68 20.45 -3.12
N SER A 111 -5.50 21.47 -3.37
CA SER A 111 -5.15 22.64 -4.19
C SER A 111 -4.09 23.57 -3.56
N HIS A 112 -3.76 23.36 -2.29
CA HIS A 112 -2.78 24.12 -1.51
C HIS A 112 -1.48 23.33 -1.26
N ASP A 113 -1.27 22.24 -2.01
CA ASP A 113 -0.14 21.31 -1.86
C ASP A 113 0.01 20.73 -0.44
N LYS A 114 -1.11 20.57 0.28
CA LYS A 114 -1.14 19.78 1.52
C LYS A 114 -1.36 18.32 1.18
N TYR A 115 -0.58 17.47 1.82
CA TYR A 115 -0.63 16.04 1.59
C TYR A 115 -1.37 15.32 2.72
N ARG A 116 -2.08 14.26 2.34
CA ARG A 116 -2.59 13.24 3.24
C ARG A 116 -2.23 11.87 2.70
N TYR A 117 -2.14 10.90 3.59
CA TYR A 117 -1.79 9.52 3.24
C TYR A 117 -2.88 8.58 3.70
N TYR A 118 -3.32 7.68 2.83
CA TYR A 118 -4.09 6.53 3.28
C TYR A 118 -3.11 5.43 3.65
N VAL A 119 -3.15 5.00 4.91
CA VAL A 119 -2.26 3.97 5.42
C VAL A 119 -3.01 2.70 5.79
N ILE A 120 -2.29 1.58 5.70
CA ILE A 120 -2.69 0.29 6.26
C ILE A 120 -1.57 -0.14 7.21
N ALA A 121 -1.90 -0.59 8.41
CA ALA A 121 -0.96 -1.13 9.39
C ALA A 121 -1.05 -2.67 9.42
N PRO A 122 -0.46 -3.39 8.44
CA PRO A 122 -0.41 -4.83 8.47
C PRO A 122 0.66 -5.33 9.45
N PRO A 123 0.51 -6.54 10.01
CA PRO A 123 1.61 -7.21 10.69
C PRO A 123 2.82 -7.33 9.76
N THR A 124 4.01 -6.98 10.24
CA THR A 124 5.25 -7.07 9.43
C THR A 124 5.51 -8.50 8.92
N ALA A 125 5.02 -9.52 9.64
CA ALA A 125 5.12 -10.92 9.25
C ALA A 125 4.39 -11.29 7.94
N VAL A 126 3.35 -10.53 7.56
CA VAL A 126 2.59 -10.75 6.30
C VAL A 126 3.06 -9.87 5.15
N VAL A 127 4.08 -9.04 5.39
CA VAL A 127 4.74 -8.19 4.39
C VAL A 127 5.98 -8.94 3.87
N PRO A 128 5.99 -9.43 2.61
CA PRO A 128 7.12 -10.19 2.08
C PRO A 128 8.46 -9.45 2.18
N ASP A 129 8.44 -8.14 1.96
CA ASP A 129 9.63 -7.29 1.96
C ASP A 129 10.24 -7.13 3.36
N CYS A 130 9.46 -7.34 4.42
CA CYS A 130 9.95 -7.27 5.80
C CYS A 130 10.78 -8.49 6.23
N LYS A 131 10.76 -9.59 5.45
CA LYS A 131 11.39 -10.84 5.88
C LYS A 131 12.90 -10.69 6.06
N GLY A 132 13.34 -10.79 7.32
CA GLY A 132 14.77 -10.72 7.69
C GLY A 132 15.35 -9.29 7.65
N LYS A 133 14.50 -8.27 7.50
CA LYS A 133 14.91 -6.86 7.44
C LYS A 133 14.78 -6.20 8.80
N SER A 134 15.86 -5.56 9.25
CA SER A 134 15.89 -4.87 10.54
C SER A 134 14.98 -3.65 10.62
N ILE A 135 14.65 -3.04 9.49
CA ILE A 135 13.80 -1.85 9.45
C ILE A 135 12.35 -2.15 9.84
N CYS A 136 11.90 -3.40 9.66
CA CYS A 136 10.60 -3.85 10.15
C CYS A 136 10.65 -4.41 11.58
N ARG A 137 11.84 -4.54 12.17
CA ARG A 137 11.98 -5.04 13.54
C ARG A 137 11.33 -4.04 14.48
N ASP A 138 10.49 -4.56 15.39
CA ASP A 138 9.72 -3.76 16.35
C ASP A 138 8.66 -2.83 15.69
N GLY A 139 8.35 -3.02 14.40
CA GLY A 139 7.32 -2.27 13.70
C GLY A 139 5.89 -2.66 14.08
N ASP A 140 5.70 -3.84 14.69
CA ASP A 140 4.40 -4.29 15.17
C ASP A 140 4.12 -3.73 16.57
N GLN A 141 3.40 -2.60 16.62
CA GLN A 141 2.91 -2.02 17.87
C GLN A 141 1.45 -2.45 18.13
N PRO A 142 0.97 -2.36 19.38
CA PRO A 142 -0.45 -2.56 19.66
C PRO A 142 -1.32 -1.59 18.86
N ILE A 143 -2.42 -2.08 18.30
CA ILE A 143 -3.44 -1.26 17.64
C ILE A 143 -4.58 -1.05 18.62
N LEU A 144 -4.96 0.20 18.85
CA LEU A 144 -6.17 0.54 19.59
C LEU A 144 -7.30 0.82 18.59
N TRP A 145 -8.26 -0.09 18.50
CA TRP A 145 -9.41 0.05 17.61
C TRP A 145 -10.41 1.07 18.15
N LEU A 146 -10.81 2.01 17.29
CA LEU A 146 -11.80 3.06 17.61
C LEU A 146 -13.10 2.87 16.81
N GLY A 147 -13.01 2.17 15.68
CA GLY A 147 -14.14 1.74 14.85
C GLY A 147 -14.42 0.23 14.97
N PRO A 148 -15.20 -0.33 14.02
CA PRO A 148 -15.53 -1.74 13.99
C PRO A 148 -14.29 -2.65 13.93
N TYR A 149 -14.28 -3.69 14.76
CA TYR A 149 -13.23 -4.72 14.81
C TYR A 149 -13.89 -6.09 14.94
N THR A 150 -13.56 -7.03 14.04
CA THR A 150 -14.24 -8.33 13.95
C THR A 150 -13.45 -9.48 14.57
N GLY A 151 -12.19 -9.26 14.94
CA GLY A 151 -11.24 -10.28 15.37
C GLY A 151 -10.63 -11.10 14.23
N LYS A 152 -10.88 -10.75 12.96
CA LYS A 152 -10.28 -11.44 11.81
C LYS A 152 -8.85 -10.97 11.64
N MET A 153 -7.92 -11.92 11.59
CA MET A 153 -6.50 -11.62 11.40
C MET A 153 -6.28 -10.82 10.10
N CYS A 154 -5.51 -9.74 10.19
CA CYS A 154 -5.03 -9.02 9.02
C CYS A 154 -4.03 -9.90 8.25
N ASP A 155 -4.29 -10.14 6.96
CA ASP A 155 -3.48 -10.99 6.11
C ASP A 155 -3.34 -10.40 4.70
N ARG A 156 -2.34 -10.84 3.93
CA ARG A 156 -2.10 -10.42 2.56
C ARG A 156 -2.44 -11.54 1.59
N THR A 157 -3.33 -11.26 0.64
CA THR A 157 -3.68 -12.18 -0.44
C THR A 157 -2.53 -12.32 -1.44
N LYS A 158 -2.58 -13.37 -2.26
CA LYS A 158 -1.62 -13.55 -3.37
C LYS A 158 -1.66 -12.43 -4.41
N ALA A 159 -2.78 -11.70 -4.49
CA ALA A 159 -2.95 -10.55 -5.39
C ALA A 159 -2.32 -9.26 -4.82
N GLY A 160 -1.81 -9.30 -3.58
CA GLY A 160 -1.18 -8.16 -2.92
C GLY A 160 -2.12 -7.38 -2.00
N GLU A 161 -3.42 -7.67 -2.03
CA GLU A 161 -4.45 -6.99 -1.23
C GLU A 161 -4.43 -7.44 0.22
N TYR A 162 -4.73 -6.53 1.15
CA TYR A 162 -4.92 -6.83 2.56
C TYR A 162 -6.38 -7.16 2.87
N ILE A 163 -6.60 -8.21 3.67
CA ILE A 163 -7.92 -8.69 4.09
C ILE A 163 -7.98 -8.91 5.59
N GLY A 164 -9.19 -8.99 6.15
CA GLY A 164 -9.41 -9.08 7.59
C GLY A 164 -9.35 -7.71 8.25
N ASP A 165 -9.05 -7.67 9.55
CA ASP A 165 -9.00 -6.41 10.32
C ASP A 165 -7.60 -5.80 10.24
N CYS A 166 -7.29 -5.14 9.13
CA CYS A 166 -6.09 -4.32 8.99
C CYS A 166 -6.44 -2.86 9.33
N ALA A 167 -5.84 -2.31 10.40
CA ALA A 167 -6.11 -0.92 10.76
C ALA A 167 -5.71 -0.01 9.61
N SER A 168 -6.65 0.81 9.16
CA SER A 168 -6.45 1.65 7.97
C SER A 168 -7.26 2.93 8.04
N GLY A 169 -6.76 3.96 7.37
CA GLY A 169 -7.39 5.26 7.31
C GLY A 169 -6.42 6.35 6.85
N TRP A 170 -6.95 7.57 6.74
CA TRP A 170 -6.23 8.76 6.35
C TRP A 170 -5.50 9.39 7.54
N VAL A 171 -4.29 9.88 7.26
CA VAL A 171 -3.49 10.68 8.19
C VAL A 171 -2.89 11.88 7.47
N ASP A 172 -2.52 12.92 8.22
CA ASP A 172 -1.95 14.14 7.67
C ASP A 172 -0.45 13.98 7.37
N GLN A 173 0.08 14.83 6.49
CA GLN A 173 1.52 14.90 6.26
C GLN A 173 2.30 15.21 7.55
N GLY A 174 3.49 14.61 7.67
CA GLY A 174 4.40 14.86 8.78
C GLY A 174 4.17 13.95 10.00
N VAL A 175 3.21 13.03 9.95
CA VAL A 175 2.99 12.02 10.99
C VAL A 175 3.73 10.71 10.74
N LEU A 176 4.26 10.52 9.53
CA LEU A 176 4.97 9.33 9.09
C LEU A 176 6.43 9.66 8.76
N ASP A 177 7.33 8.76 9.14
CA ASP A 177 8.66 8.65 8.55
C ASP A 177 8.59 7.63 7.41
N GLU A 178 8.62 8.13 6.17
CA GLU A 178 8.61 7.30 4.97
C GLU A 178 9.97 6.62 4.76
N TYR A 179 9.96 5.33 4.38
CA TYR A 179 11.18 4.61 4.05
C TYR A 179 11.63 4.95 2.63
N SER A 180 12.29 6.10 2.48
CA SER A 180 12.65 6.67 1.17
C SER A 180 13.57 5.79 0.31
N ASN A 181 14.19 4.76 0.88
CA ASN A 181 15.03 3.78 0.16
C ASN A 181 14.38 2.38 0.11
N GLY A 182 13.09 2.26 0.42
CA GLY A 182 12.39 0.99 0.59
C GLY A 182 12.76 0.25 1.89
N ILE A 183 12.36 -1.02 1.95
CA ILE A 183 12.56 -1.95 3.09
C ILE A 183 13.83 -2.80 2.91
#